data_AF-A0AAD6V0K3-F1
#
_entry.id   AF-A0AAD6V0K3-F1
#
_cell.length_a   1.000
_cell.length_b   1.000
_cell.length_c   1.000
_cell.angle_alpha   90.00
_cell.angle_beta   90.00
_cell.angle_gamma   90.00
#
_symmetry.space_group_name_H-M   'P 1'
#
loop_
_entity.id
_entity.type
_entity.pdbx_description
1 polymer ?
#
loop_
_entity_poly.entity_id
_entity_poly.type
_entity_poly.pdbx_seq_one_letter_code
_entity_poly.pdbx_strand_id
1 'polypeptide(L)'
;MSASQAINVNDRPCIVEVSYYFVANDVGYALGKRFPDPDEDLLRLSYGTVWAAPGLPRGRIVFSVARIQSVVAMIPYVLDGIEIFFLVEKPGLQMASMGGFEEEDNEAEDLEEEVALST
;
A
#
# COMPACT_ATOMS: atom_id res chain seq x y z
N MET A 1 6.69 11.34 -2.41
CA MET A 1 7.51 10.42 -1.59
C MET A 1 7.11 9.02 -2.02
N SER A 2 8.02 8.22 -2.59
CA SER A 2 7.71 6.82 -2.94
C SER A 2 8.02 5.91 -1.76
N ALA A 3 7.25 4.82 -1.63
CA ALA A 3 7.45 3.81 -0.59
C ALA A 3 7.29 2.41 -1.19
N SER A 4 8.10 1.46 -0.74
CA SER A 4 7.97 0.07 -1.16
C SER A 4 7.00 -0.67 -0.25
N GLN A 5 6.13 -1.48 -0.83
CA GLN A 5 5.12 -2.26 -0.12
C GLN A 5 5.09 -3.70 -0.61
N ALA A 6 4.88 -4.62 0.32
CA ALA A 6 4.47 -5.97 0.00
C ALA A 6 2.94 -5.98 -0.17
N ILE A 7 2.48 -6.52 -1.29
CA ILE A 7 1.05 -6.63 -1.61
C ILE A 7 0.73 -8.06 -2.03
N ASN A 8 -0.52 -8.47 -1.84
CA ASN A 8 -0.99 -9.76 -2.33
C ASN A 8 -1.72 -9.62 -3.69
N VAL A 9 -1.26 -10.37 -4.70
CA VAL A 9 -1.90 -10.44 -6.02
C VAL A 9 -2.14 -11.90 -6.37
N ASN A 10 -3.41 -12.32 -6.39
CA ASN A 10 -3.83 -13.70 -6.69
C ASN A 10 -3.12 -14.73 -5.79
N ASP A 11 -3.13 -14.47 -4.48
CA ASP A 11 -2.47 -15.30 -3.44
C ASP A 11 -0.95 -15.42 -3.58
N ARG A 12 -0.34 -14.55 -4.38
CA ARG A 12 1.11 -14.42 -4.50
C ARG A 12 1.57 -13.08 -3.94
N PRO A 13 2.42 -13.08 -2.91
CA PRO A 13 3.00 -11.86 -2.40
C PRO A 13 3.98 -11.28 -3.43
N CYS A 14 3.90 -9.97 -3.67
CA CYS A 14 4.75 -9.26 -4.61
C CYS A 14 5.10 -7.86 -4.08
N ILE A 15 6.23 -7.31 -4.52
CA ILE A 15 6.72 -6.03 -4.03
C ILE A 15 6.44 -4.94 -5.05
N VAL A 16 5.94 -3.81 -4.56
CA VAL A 16 5.59 -2.66 -5.39
C VAL A 16 6.18 -1.38 -4.80
N GLU A 17 6.87 -0.60 -5.62
CA GLU A 17 7.20 0.78 -5.31
C GLU A 17 5.97 1.66 -5.62
N VAL A 18 5.26 2.12 -4.60
CA VAL A 18 4.12 3.02 -4.77
C VAL A 18 4.60 4.44 -4.95
N SER A 19 4.08 5.06 -6.01
CA SER A 19 4.37 6.45 -6.39
C SER A 19 3.25 7.40 -6.02
N TYR A 20 1.99 6.93 -5.97
CA TYR A 20 0.82 7.77 -5.74
C TYR A 20 -0.35 6.98 -5.16
N TYR A 21 -1.09 7.59 -4.24
CA TYR A 21 -2.37 7.09 -3.72
C TYR A 21 -3.50 7.98 -4.22
N PHE A 22 -4.66 7.40 -4.49
CA PHE A 22 -5.83 8.14 -4.94
C PHE A 22 -7.12 7.43 -4.54
N VAL A 23 -8.23 8.17 -4.53
CA VAL A 23 -9.57 7.63 -4.30
C VAL A 23 -10.33 7.65 -5.62
N ALA A 24 -11.05 6.56 -5.90
CA ALA A 24 -11.99 6.48 -7.02
C ALA A 24 -13.20 5.65 -6.58
N ASN A 25 -14.42 6.17 -6.78
CA ASN A 25 -15.66 5.54 -6.34
C ASN A 25 -15.61 5.15 -4.84
N ASP A 26 -15.14 6.07 -4.00
CA ASP A 26 -15.00 5.88 -2.53
C ASP A 26 -14.06 4.73 -2.10
N VAL A 27 -13.29 4.19 -3.05
CA VAL A 27 -12.29 3.14 -2.78
C VAL A 27 -10.90 3.71 -2.95
N GLY A 28 -10.03 3.43 -1.97
CA GLY A 28 -8.62 3.76 -2.02
C GLY A 28 -7.83 2.86 -2.97
N TYR A 29 -7.03 3.47 -3.84
CA TYR A 29 -6.12 2.83 -4.77
C TYR A 29 -4.70 3.38 -4.66
N ALA A 30 -3.75 2.56 -5.09
CA ALA A 30 -2.35 2.92 -5.23
C ALA A 30 -1.87 2.64 -6.66
N LEU A 31 -1.08 3.57 -7.20
CA LEU A 31 -0.32 3.41 -8.43
C LEU A 31 1.15 3.16 -8.05
N GLY A 32 1.71 2.07 -8.57
CA GLY A 32 3.11 1.74 -8.34
C GLY A 32 3.77 0.98 -9.48
N LYS A 33 5.03 0.66 -9.28
CA LYS A 33 5.84 -0.21 -10.17
C LYS A 33 6.18 -1.50 -9.45
N ARG A 34 5.94 -2.63 -10.11
CA ARG A 34 6.17 -3.96 -9.53
C ARG A 34 7.64 -4.36 -9.67
N PHE A 35 8.23 -4.86 -8.59
CA PHE A 35 9.51 -5.55 -8.64
C PHE A 35 9.35 -6.94 -9.24
N PRO A 36 10.39 -7.48 -9.90
CA PRO A 36 10.45 -8.89 -10.26
C PRO A 36 10.20 -9.79 -9.06
N ASP A 37 9.71 -11.00 -9.34
CA ASP A 37 9.45 -11.99 -8.30
C ASP A 37 10.77 -12.36 -7.59
N PRO A 38 10.71 -12.63 -6.27
CA PRO A 38 11.91 -12.98 -5.51
C PRO A 38 12.50 -14.30 -5.97
N ASP A 39 13.80 -14.45 -5.79
CA ASP A 39 14.51 -15.72 -6.00
C ASP A 39 13.90 -16.82 -5.09
N GLU A 40 13.25 -17.80 -5.71
CA GLU A 40 12.54 -18.88 -5.00
C GLU A 40 13.50 -19.81 -4.23
N ASP A 41 14.73 -19.99 -4.70
CA ASP A 41 15.71 -20.84 -4.04
C ASP A 41 16.20 -20.19 -2.75
N LEU A 42 16.50 -18.88 -2.79
CA LEU A 42 16.85 -18.11 -1.60
C LEU A 42 15.70 -18.04 -0.60
N LEU A 43 14.46 -17.85 -1.08
CA LEU A 43 13.29 -17.84 -0.23
C LEU A 43 13.09 -19.20 0.45
N ARG A 44 13.27 -20.30 -0.29
CA ARG A 44 13.17 -21.66 0.25
C ARG A 44 14.26 -21.97 1.26
N LEU A 45 15.51 -21.66 0.96
CA LEU A 45 16.67 -21.90 1.84
C LEU A 45 16.60 -21.08 3.13
N SER A 46 15.99 -19.90 3.07
CA SER A 46 15.81 -19.01 4.22
C SER A 46 14.49 -19.20 4.97
N TYR A 47 13.73 -20.26 4.67
CA TYR A 47 12.42 -20.53 5.27
C TYR A 47 11.45 -19.35 5.18
N GLY A 48 11.45 -18.65 4.04
CA GLY A 48 10.58 -17.50 3.79
C GLY A 48 11.10 -16.16 4.32
N THR A 49 12.30 -16.13 4.90
CA THR A 49 12.83 -14.93 5.59
C THR A 49 13.50 -13.95 4.62
N VAL A 50 14.29 -14.45 3.68
CA VAL A 50 15.10 -13.61 2.78
C VAL A 50 14.39 -13.51 1.44
N TRP A 51 13.97 -12.29 1.12
CA TRP A 51 13.41 -11.92 -0.16
C TRP A 51 14.43 -11.12 -0.95
N ALA A 52 14.87 -11.67 -2.08
CA ALA A 52 15.83 -11.05 -2.97
C ALA A 52 15.22 -10.93 -4.37
N ALA A 53 14.98 -9.71 -4.85
CA ALA A 53 14.43 -9.46 -6.18
C ALA A 53 15.55 -8.97 -7.12
N PRO A 54 15.79 -9.63 -8.26
CA PRO A 54 16.82 -9.21 -9.20
C PRO A 54 16.34 -8.01 -10.03
N GLY A 55 17.10 -6.92 -10.01
CA GLY A 55 16.89 -5.77 -10.88
C GLY A 55 15.78 -4.80 -10.47
N LEU A 56 15.56 -3.80 -11.34
CA LEU A 56 14.70 -2.65 -11.09
C LEU A 56 13.21 -2.96 -11.28
N PRO A 57 12.31 -2.23 -10.59
CA PRO A 57 10.88 -2.39 -10.77
C PRO A 57 10.45 -2.00 -12.19
N ARG A 58 9.57 -2.81 -12.78
CA ARG A 58 9.10 -2.67 -14.16
C ARG A 58 7.59 -2.83 -14.24
N GLY A 59 6.99 -2.18 -15.24
CA GLY A 59 5.54 -2.14 -15.40
C GLY A 59 4.86 -1.23 -14.38
N ARG A 60 3.66 -0.75 -14.73
CA ARG A 60 2.80 0.03 -13.83
C ARG A 60 1.63 -0.83 -13.42
N ILE A 61 1.26 -0.77 -12.15
CA ILE A 61 0.11 -1.47 -11.60
C ILE A 61 -0.73 -0.50 -10.77
N VAL A 62 -2.04 -0.62 -10.93
CA VAL A 62 -3.04 -0.01 -10.04
C VAL A 62 -3.65 -1.14 -9.22
N PHE A 63 -3.73 -0.96 -7.91
CA PHE A 63 -4.30 -1.95 -7.00
C PHE A 63 -5.02 -1.26 -5.84
N SER A 64 -6.01 -1.94 -5.25
CA SER A 64 -6.69 -1.44 -4.05
C SER A 64 -5.72 -1.42 -2.87
N VAL A 65 -5.75 -0.35 -2.07
CA VAL A 65 -4.90 -0.23 -0.88
C VAL A 65 -5.12 -1.35 0.13
N ALA A 66 -6.30 -1.98 0.14
CA ALA A 66 -6.62 -3.14 0.98
C ALA A 66 -5.75 -4.38 0.67
N ARG A 67 -5.02 -4.39 -0.45
CA ARG A 67 -4.08 -5.46 -0.79
C ARG A 67 -2.68 -5.27 -0.19
N ILE A 68 -2.41 -4.12 0.44
CA ILE A 68 -1.14 -3.85 1.11
C ILE A 68 -1.06 -4.69 2.38
N GLN A 69 -0.03 -5.52 2.48
CA GLN A 69 0.22 -6.37 3.65
C GLN A 69 1.21 -5.70 4.60
N SER A 70 2.25 -5.07 4.06
CA SER A 70 3.26 -4.37 4.85
C SER A 70 3.99 -3.32 4.02
N VAL A 71 4.58 -2.33 4.70
CA VAL A 71 5.58 -1.44 4.09
C VAL A 71 6.95 -2.00 4.37
N VAL A 72 7.76 -2.03 3.32
CA VAL A 72 9.06 -2.67 3.32
C VAL A 72 10.12 -1.68 2.87
N ALA A 73 11.35 -1.89 3.30
CA ALA A 73 12.51 -1.22 2.73
C ALA A 73 13.18 -2.14 1.72
N MET A 74 13.50 -1.61 0.54
CA MET A 74 14.31 -2.29 -0.46
C MET A 74 15.75 -1.80 -0.33
N ILE A 75 16.65 -2.68 0.13
CA ILE A 75 18.06 -2.38 0.30
C ILE A 75 18.81 -2.84 -0.95
N PRO A 76 19.39 -1.92 -1.75
CA PRO A 76 20.19 -2.31 -2.92
C PRO A 76 21.48 -2.98 -2.47
N TYR A 77 21.86 -4.04 -3.18
CA TYR A 77 23.08 -4.78 -2.98
C TYR A 77 23.64 -5.22 -4.34
N VAL A 78 24.96 -5.27 -4.47
CA VAL A 78 25.61 -5.74 -5.69
C VAL A 78 26.26 -7.08 -5.42
N LEU A 79 25.75 -8.13 -6.05
CA LEU A 79 26.31 -9.48 -6.00
C LEU A 79 26.86 -9.81 -7.38
N ASP A 80 28.16 -10.05 -7.50
CA ASP A 80 28.83 -10.42 -8.76
C ASP A 80 28.53 -9.45 -9.93
N GLY A 81 28.38 -8.16 -9.63
CA GLY A 81 28.06 -7.12 -10.62
C GLY A 81 26.58 -7.00 -10.98
N ILE A 82 25.70 -7.80 -10.35
CA ILE A 82 24.26 -7.75 -10.52
C ILE A 82 23.63 -7.00 -9.34
N GLU A 83 22.79 -6.02 -9.65
CA GLU A 83 22.02 -5.30 -8.64
C GLU A 83 20.82 -6.15 -8.17
N ILE A 84 20.81 -6.44 -6.87
CA ILE A 84 19.79 -7.22 -6.17
C ILE A 84 19.21 -6.35 -5.07
N PHE A 85 17.91 -6.44 -4.85
CA PHE A 85 17.25 -5.74 -3.77
C PHE A 85 16.80 -6.72 -2.70
N PHE A 86 17.24 -6.49 -1.46
CA PHE A 86 16.78 -7.22 -0.29
C PHE A 86 15.60 -6.51 0.36
N LEU A 87 14.59 -7.30 0.70
CA LEU A 87 13.47 -6.82 1.50
C LEU A 87 13.86 -6.83 2.99
N VAL A 88 13.60 -5.72 3.65
CA VAL A 88 13.58 -5.66 5.11
C VAL A 88 12.20 -5.16 5.51
N GLU A 89 11.44 -5.99 6.24
CA GLU A 89 10.23 -5.51 6.87
C GLU A 89 10.58 -4.38 7.82
N LYS A 90 9.87 -3.26 7.72
CA LYS A 90 10.04 -2.16 8.67
C LYS A 90 9.15 -2.46 9.89
N PRO A 91 9.70 -2.94 11.02
CA PRO A 91 8.91 -3.16 12.22
C PRO A 91 8.24 -1.84 12.64
N GLY A 92 6.92 -1.89 12.90
CA GLY A 92 6.15 -0.77 13.43
C GLY A 92 5.10 -0.15 12.51
N LEU A 93 4.88 -0.66 11.29
CA LEU A 93 3.79 -0.19 10.42
C LEU A 93 2.53 -1.08 10.46
N GLN A 94 2.21 -1.64 11.62
CA GLN A 94 1.04 -2.51 11.79
C GLN A 94 -0.22 -1.76 12.27
N MET A 95 -0.12 -0.45 12.56
CA MET A 95 -1.22 0.36 13.08
C MET A 95 -1.23 1.75 12.44
N ALA A 96 -1.55 1.81 11.15
CA ALA A 96 -2.12 3.01 10.57
C ALA A 96 -3.42 2.58 9.89
N SER A 97 -4.48 2.47 10.70
CA SER A 97 -5.83 2.63 10.16
C SER A 97 -5.82 3.92 9.36
N MET A 98 -6.10 3.85 8.07
CA MET A 98 -6.29 5.01 7.22
C MET A 98 -7.65 5.63 7.59
N GLY A 99 -7.73 6.16 8.81
CA GLY A 99 -8.86 6.95 9.32
C GLY A 99 -8.80 8.31 8.66
N GLY A 100 -9.29 8.37 7.43
CA GLY A 100 -9.49 9.60 6.69
C GLY A 100 -10.85 9.54 6.02
N PHE A 101 -11.81 10.25 6.64
CA PHE A 101 -13.14 10.60 6.14
C PHE A 101 -14.20 9.50 6.10
N GLU A 102 -14.86 9.30 7.24
CA GLU A 102 -16.32 9.31 7.25
C GLU A 102 -16.71 10.65 7.93
N GLU A 103 -16.92 11.70 7.13
CA GLU A 103 -17.76 12.80 7.59
C GLU A 103 -19.20 12.28 7.47
N GLU A 104 -19.78 11.86 8.60
CA GLU A 104 -21.23 11.77 8.70
C GLU A 104 -21.76 13.19 8.53
N ASP A 105 -22.22 13.53 7.32
CA ASP A 105 -23.08 14.69 7.05
C ASP A 105 -24.38 14.51 7.85
N ASN A 106 -24.32 14.84 9.12
CA ASN A 106 -25.47 14.99 9.98
C ASN A 106 -25.89 16.47 9.87
N GLU A 107 -26.51 16.83 8.73
CA GLU A 107 -27.26 18.09 8.60
C GLU A 107 -28.48 17.99 9.53
N ALA A 108 -28.26 18.28 10.81
CA ALA A 108 -29.33 18.55 11.76
C ALA A 108 -30.01 19.87 11.35
N GLU A 109 -31.28 19.76 11.00
CA GLU A 109 -32.19 20.84 10.64
C GLU A 109 -32.34 21.84 11.80
N ASP A 110 -31.71 23.01 11.69
CA ASP A 110 -32.03 24.19 12.51
C ASP A 110 -32.88 25.16 11.69
N LEU A 111 -34.21 25.05 11.81
CA LEU A 111 -35.13 26.16 11.57
C LEU A 111 -36.10 26.28 12.74
N GLU A 112 -35.75 27.17 13.66
CA GLU A 112 -36.51 27.58 14.83
C GLU A 112 -37.82 28.32 14.48
N GLU A 113 -38.82 28.09 15.33
CA GLU A 113 -40.13 28.73 15.52
C GLU A 113 -40.38 30.12 14.88
N GLU A 114 -41.31 30.20 13.92
CA GLU A 114 -42.14 31.40 13.74
C GLU A 114 -43.46 31.21 14.51
N VAL A 115 -43.56 31.94 15.61
CA VAL A 115 -44.70 31.98 16.53
C VAL A 115 -45.95 32.46 15.81
N ALA A 116 -47.01 31.65 15.89
CA ALA A 116 -48.36 32.03 15.56
C ALA A 116 -48.80 33.28 16.35
N LEU A 117 -49.06 34.38 15.64
CA LEU A 117 -49.96 35.43 16.08
C LEU A 117 -51.05 35.61 15.03
N SER A 118 -52.16 34.89 15.24
CA SER A 118 -53.44 35.22 14.64
C SER A 118 -54.05 36.42 15.38
N THR A 119 -54.41 37.48 14.67
CA THR A 119 -55.73 38.16 14.66
C THR A 119 -55.66 39.37 13.73
#